data_AF-A0AAV4K200-F1
#
_entry.id   AF-A0AAV4K200-F1
#
_cell.length_a   1.000
_cell.length_b   1.000
_cell.length_c   1.000
_cell.angle_alpha   90.00
_cell.angle_beta   90.00
_cell.angle_gamma   90.00
#
_symmetry.space_group_name_H-M   'P 1'
#
loop_
_entity.id
_entity.type
_entity.pdbx_description
1 polymer ?
#
loop_
_entity_poly.entity_id
_entity_poly.type
_entity_poly.pdbx_seq_one_letter_code
_entity_poly.pdbx_strand_id
1 'polypeptide(L)'
;MYNSATGLCTPGLYLKGGIAGALLAPTSAEGNLFAPATCDTSDGFALVKSGTLSACIWASTTEMTYSNARAFCRNVGAHLYVSRSVERFNLLPHGIVYIIGLTDRAKEGTFVWDDNGNVITESLKSSLFMPGEPSNSENREDCVAVVAGGTGNFANDIACEGVEFRFVCERPLVL
;
A
#
# COMPACT_ATOMS: atom_id res chain seq x y z
N MET A 1 14.83 17.28 -11.82
CA MET A 1 14.45 18.46 -11.02
C MET A 1 13.14 19.01 -11.54
N TYR A 2 12.17 19.33 -10.68
CA TYR A 2 10.91 19.98 -11.07
C TYR A 2 10.93 21.42 -10.61
N ASN A 3 10.70 22.34 -11.55
CA ASN A 3 10.62 23.76 -11.27
C ASN A 3 9.14 24.15 -11.07
N SER A 4 8.78 24.54 -9.84
CA SER A 4 7.40 24.88 -9.50
C SER A 4 6.94 26.24 -10.06
N ALA A 5 7.86 27.12 -10.46
CA ALA A 5 7.53 28.39 -11.09
C ALA A 5 7.20 28.22 -12.58
N THR A 6 7.88 27.28 -13.27
CA THR A 6 7.68 27.03 -14.70
C THR A 6 6.84 25.78 -15.01
N GLY A 7 6.64 24.90 -14.03
CA GLY A 7 5.93 23.63 -14.20
C GLY A 7 6.71 22.56 -14.98
N LEU A 8 8.01 22.77 -15.23
CA LEU A 8 8.82 21.90 -16.09
C LEU A 8 9.72 20.94 -15.29
N CYS A 9 9.96 19.75 -15.85
CA CYS A 9 10.91 18.76 -15.35
C CYS A 9 12.22 18.77 -16.17
N THR A 10 13.35 18.92 -15.49
CA THR A 10 14.70 18.72 -16.05
C THR A 10 15.20 17.31 -15.68
N PRO A 11 15.53 16.43 -16.65
CA PRO A 11 16.07 15.11 -16.37
C PRO A 11 17.41 15.18 -15.63
N GLY A 12 17.62 14.30 -14.64
CA GLY A 12 18.85 14.24 -13.84
C GLY A 12 20.11 13.90 -14.64
N LEU A 13 19.96 13.36 -15.87
CA LEU A 13 21.07 13.07 -16.79
C LEU A 13 21.85 14.32 -17.24
N TYR A 14 21.27 15.52 -17.07
CA TYR A 14 21.91 16.80 -17.35
C TYR A 14 22.70 17.36 -16.16
N LEU A 15 22.69 16.68 -15.01
CA LEU A 15 23.54 17.01 -13.87
C LEU A 15 24.97 16.53 -14.20
N LYS A 16 25.82 17.46 -14.66
CA LYS A 16 27.25 17.16 -14.90
C LYS A 16 27.90 16.76 -13.58
N GLY A 17 28.38 15.52 -13.50
CA GLY A 17 29.13 15.00 -12.36
C GLY A 17 30.37 15.84 -12.09
N GLY A 18 30.36 16.58 -10.98
CA GLY A 18 31.51 17.23 -10.40
C GLY A 18 31.88 16.51 -9.10
N ILE A 19 33.01 15.81 -9.15
CA ILE A 19 33.92 15.45 -8.05
C ILE A 19 33.50 15.83 -6.62
N ALA A 20 33.27 14.79 -5.82
CA ALA A 20 33.53 14.65 -4.38
C ALA A 20 33.21 15.84 -3.46
N GLY A 21 32.20 15.62 -2.61
CA GLY A 21 32.21 16.13 -1.24
C GLY A 21 31.81 17.59 -1.08
N ALA A 22 30.56 17.77 -0.68
CA ALA A 22 29.93 19.00 -0.19
C ALA A 22 29.39 19.98 -1.25
N LEU A 23 28.10 20.26 -1.09
CA LEU A 23 27.43 21.52 -1.42
C LEU A 23 27.31 21.89 -2.91
N LEU A 24 26.28 21.34 -3.54
CA LEU A 24 25.27 22.19 -4.20
C LEU A 24 23.91 21.58 -3.91
N ALA A 25 23.32 21.95 -2.76
CA ALA A 25 21.87 21.86 -2.67
C ALA A 25 21.29 22.71 -3.81
N PRO A 26 20.31 22.22 -4.59
CA PRO A 26 19.76 22.95 -5.71
C PRO A 26 19.34 24.36 -5.26
N THR A 27 19.72 25.37 -6.04
CA THR A 27 19.32 26.75 -5.78
C THR A 27 17.80 26.90 -5.97
N SER A 28 17.20 27.96 -5.41
CA SER A 28 15.76 28.24 -5.59
C SER A 28 15.33 28.42 -7.05
N ALA A 29 16.27 28.58 -7.99
CA ALA A 29 16.04 28.63 -9.42
C ALA A 29 16.07 27.24 -10.12
N GLU A 30 16.72 26.24 -9.51
CA GLU A 30 16.96 24.92 -10.11
C GLU A 30 15.84 23.91 -9.81
N GLY A 31 14.88 24.28 -8.96
CA GLY A 31 13.72 23.45 -8.62
C GLY A 31 14.06 22.31 -7.66
N ASN A 32 13.06 21.51 -7.31
CA ASN A 32 13.23 20.40 -6.36
C ASN A 32 13.81 19.18 -7.07
N LEU A 33 14.84 18.55 -6.48
CA LEU A 33 15.35 17.26 -6.94
C LEU A 33 14.33 16.16 -6.61
N PHE A 34 13.62 15.68 -7.62
CA PHE A 34 12.78 14.50 -7.52
C PHE A 34 13.60 13.29 -7.97
N ALA A 35 14.06 12.48 -7.01
CA ALA A 35 14.41 11.10 -7.30
C ALA A 35 13.10 10.31 -7.43
N PRO A 36 12.87 9.57 -8.54
CA PRO A 36 11.70 8.73 -8.62
C PRO A 36 11.82 7.65 -7.54
N ALA A 37 10.79 7.55 -6.71
CA ALA A 37 10.63 6.44 -5.78
C ALA A 37 10.86 5.11 -6.53
N THR A 38 11.81 4.31 -6.06
CA THR A 38 12.18 3.03 -6.68
C THR A 38 11.58 1.86 -5.90
N CYS A 39 11.29 0.77 -6.62
CA CYS A 39 10.78 -0.48 -6.08
C CYS A 39 11.90 -1.51 -6.16
N ASP A 40 12.19 -2.17 -5.05
CA ASP A 40 13.01 -3.37 -5.05
C ASP A 40 12.19 -4.53 -5.62
N THR A 41 12.48 -4.89 -6.88
CA THR A 41 11.78 -5.93 -7.63
C THR A 41 12.36 -7.33 -7.40
N SER A 42 13.21 -7.52 -6.38
CA SER A 42 13.60 -8.88 -5.95
C SER A 42 12.37 -9.69 -5.53
N ASP A 43 12.52 -11.01 -5.46
CA ASP A 43 11.49 -11.93 -4.92
C ASP A 43 10.11 -11.86 -5.62
N GLY A 44 10.10 -11.34 -6.85
CA GLY A 44 8.90 -11.21 -7.67
C GLY A 44 8.08 -9.95 -7.44
N PHE A 45 8.55 -9.00 -6.63
CA PHE A 45 7.88 -7.70 -6.47
C PHE A 45 7.90 -6.90 -7.79
N ALA A 46 6.85 -6.13 -8.01
CA ALA A 46 6.71 -5.29 -9.19
C ALA A 46 6.24 -3.89 -8.82
N LEU A 47 6.79 -2.88 -9.51
CA LEU A 47 6.26 -1.52 -9.46
C LEU A 47 4.98 -1.46 -10.30
N VAL A 48 3.83 -1.31 -9.65
CA VAL A 48 2.54 -1.13 -10.32
C VAL A 48 2.13 0.33 -10.27
N LYS A 49 1.56 0.84 -11.37
CA LYS A 49 1.15 2.23 -11.53
C LYS A 49 -0.26 2.33 -12.10
N SER A 50 -1.04 3.30 -11.61
CA SER A 50 -2.34 3.68 -12.18
C SER A 50 -2.55 5.18 -11.98
N GLY A 51 -2.52 5.96 -13.05
CA GLY A 51 -2.51 7.43 -12.97
C GLY A 51 -1.31 7.94 -12.17
N THR A 52 -1.57 8.65 -11.06
CA THR A 52 -0.57 9.16 -10.12
C THR A 52 -0.22 8.18 -9.00
N LEU A 53 -0.92 7.05 -8.91
CA LEU A 53 -0.74 6.05 -7.88
C LEU A 53 0.40 5.10 -8.25
N SER A 54 1.17 4.70 -7.25
CA SER A 54 2.18 3.65 -7.39
C SER A 54 2.36 2.87 -6.11
N ALA A 55 2.68 1.58 -6.25
CA ALA A 55 3.02 0.69 -5.15
C ALA A 55 4.01 -0.38 -5.64
N CYS A 56 4.88 -0.83 -4.75
CA CYS A 56 5.81 -1.95 -4.99
C CYS A 56 5.18 -3.21 -4.39
N ILE A 57 4.53 -4.02 -5.21
CA ILE A 57 3.65 -5.10 -4.72
C ILE A 57 4.07 -6.47 -5.23
N TRP A 58 3.76 -7.48 -4.43
CA TRP A 58 3.74 -8.87 -4.82
C TRP A 58 2.38 -9.46 -4.42
N ALA A 59 1.62 -9.99 -5.39
CA ALA A 59 0.32 -10.59 -5.14
C ALA A 59 0.46 -12.12 -5.11
N SER A 60 -0.08 -12.76 -4.08
CA SER A 60 0.00 -14.21 -3.93
C SER A 60 -0.86 -14.93 -4.96
N THR A 61 -0.41 -16.12 -5.37
CA THR A 61 -1.22 -17.06 -6.16
C THR A 61 -1.91 -18.11 -5.27
N THR A 62 -1.38 -18.32 -4.06
CA THR A 62 -1.90 -19.22 -3.03
C THR A 62 -2.65 -18.45 -1.95
N GLU A 63 -3.49 -19.17 -1.23
CA GLU A 63 -4.28 -18.66 -0.12
C GLU A 63 -3.60 -18.97 1.22
N MET A 64 -3.78 -18.09 2.19
CA MET A 64 -3.28 -18.24 3.56
C MET A 64 -4.24 -17.58 4.55
N THR A 65 -4.19 -17.98 5.82
CA THR A 65 -4.80 -17.20 6.91
C THR A 65 -4.13 -15.84 7.05
N TYR A 66 -4.78 -14.88 7.70
CA TYR A 66 -4.23 -13.54 7.89
C TYR A 66 -2.86 -13.58 8.58
N SER A 67 -2.72 -14.36 9.65
CA SER A 67 -1.45 -14.40 10.40
C SER A 67 -0.32 -15.00 9.56
N ASN A 68 -0.62 -16.03 8.76
CA ASN A 68 0.36 -16.63 7.86
C ASN A 68 0.76 -15.68 6.72
N ALA A 69 -0.22 -15.02 6.10
CA ALA A 69 0.01 -14.02 5.06
C ALA A 69 0.87 -12.84 5.58
N ARG A 70 0.54 -12.35 6.78
CA ARG A 70 1.31 -11.30 7.47
C ARG A 70 2.75 -11.72 7.77
N ALA A 71 2.93 -12.93 8.31
CA ALA A 71 4.25 -13.48 8.58
C ALA A 71 5.06 -13.64 7.28
N PHE A 72 4.43 -14.11 6.21
CA PHE A 72 5.05 -14.23 4.90
C PHE A 72 5.57 -12.88 4.40
N CYS A 73 4.72 -11.83 4.37
CA CYS A 73 5.16 -10.52 3.88
C CYS A 73 6.33 -9.97 4.71
N ARG A 74 6.29 -10.14 6.03
CA ARG A 74 7.39 -9.71 6.93
C ARG A 74 8.69 -10.43 6.65
N ASN A 75 8.64 -11.73 6.37
CA ASN A 75 9.82 -12.54 6.05
C ASN A 75 10.51 -12.11 4.75
N VAL A 76 9.78 -11.49 3.82
CA VAL A 76 10.33 -10.95 2.55
C VAL A 76 10.59 -9.45 2.59
N GLY A 77 10.69 -8.87 3.80
CA GLY A 77 11.00 -7.45 4.00
C GLY A 77 9.85 -6.50 3.61
N ALA A 78 8.61 -7.00 3.65
CA ALA A 78 7.41 -6.27 3.27
C ALA A 78 6.38 -6.27 4.43
N HIS A 79 5.26 -5.60 4.22
CA HIS A 79 4.06 -5.73 5.04
C HIS A 79 2.89 -6.17 4.16
N LEU A 80 1.77 -6.59 4.77
CA LEU A 80 0.53 -6.76 4.00
C LEU A 80 0.13 -5.42 3.38
N TYR A 81 -0.47 -5.45 2.20
CA TYR A 81 -0.83 -4.26 1.43
C TYR A 81 -1.67 -3.29 2.26
N VAL A 82 -1.28 -2.02 2.27
CA VAL A 82 -2.01 -0.98 2.98
C VAL A 82 -2.52 0.06 2.01
N SER A 83 -3.64 0.67 2.35
CA SER A 83 -4.16 1.77 1.56
C SER A 83 -4.49 2.97 2.44
N ARG A 84 -4.42 4.17 1.85
CA ARG A 84 -4.90 5.41 2.48
C ARG A 84 -6.04 6.05 1.69
N SER A 85 -6.46 5.42 0.59
CA SER A 85 -7.55 5.88 -0.26
C SER A 85 -8.18 4.70 -1.00
N VAL A 86 -9.43 4.82 -1.44
CA VAL A 86 -10.11 3.73 -2.15
C VAL A 86 -9.45 3.46 -3.51
N GLU A 87 -8.93 4.50 -4.15
CA GLU A 87 -8.34 4.43 -5.49
C GLU A 87 -7.07 3.57 -5.54
N ARG A 88 -6.33 3.45 -4.42
CA ARG A 88 -5.12 2.59 -4.36
C ARG A 88 -5.47 1.12 -4.58
N PHE A 89 -6.69 0.67 -4.31
CA PHE A 89 -7.10 -0.71 -4.57
C PHE A 89 -7.19 -1.04 -6.08
N ASN A 90 -7.19 -0.02 -6.96
CA ASN A 90 -7.07 -0.20 -8.41
C ASN A 90 -5.64 -0.59 -8.85
N LEU A 91 -4.66 -0.58 -7.95
CA LEU A 91 -3.32 -1.12 -8.22
C LEU A 91 -3.27 -2.65 -8.11
N LEU A 92 -4.28 -3.26 -7.48
CA LEU A 92 -4.33 -4.71 -7.29
C LEU A 92 -4.97 -5.38 -8.51
N PRO A 93 -4.67 -6.65 -8.81
CA PRO A 93 -5.36 -7.37 -9.88
C PRO A 93 -6.87 -7.48 -9.59
N HIS A 94 -7.70 -6.95 -10.50
CA HIS A 94 -9.15 -6.85 -10.30
C HIS A 94 -9.86 -8.22 -10.22
N GLY A 95 -10.98 -8.27 -9.51
CA GLY A 95 -11.87 -9.44 -9.43
C GLY A 95 -11.38 -10.56 -8.51
N ILE A 96 -10.33 -10.30 -7.72
CA ILE A 96 -9.77 -11.24 -6.75
C ILE A 96 -10.00 -10.70 -5.34
N VAL A 97 -10.33 -11.59 -4.41
CA VAL A 97 -10.43 -11.28 -2.97
C VAL A 97 -9.04 -11.37 -2.36
N TYR A 98 -8.61 -10.31 -1.69
CA TYR A 98 -7.32 -10.25 -1.01
C TYR A 98 -7.45 -9.90 0.46
N ILE A 99 -6.73 -10.60 1.32
CA ILE A 99 -6.35 -10.12 2.64
C ILE A 99 -5.43 -8.92 2.50
N ILE A 100 -5.72 -7.87 3.28
CA ILE A 100 -4.93 -6.64 3.35
C ILE A 100 -4.42 -6.39 4.76
N GLY A 101 -3.49 -5.46 4.90
CA GLY A 101 -2.86 -5.12 6.18
C GLY A 101 -3.74 -4.24 7.06
N LEU A 102 -5.01 -4.59 7.25
CA LEU A 102 -5.97 -3.87 8.09
C LEU A 102 -6.60 -4.83 9.10
N THR A 103 -6.62 -4.45 10.37
CA THR A 103 -7.08 -5.29 11.48
C THR A 103 -7.55 -4.45 12.65
N ASP A 104 -8.50 -4.94 13.42
CA ASP A 104 -8.94 -4.36 14.70
C ASP A 104 -8.79 -5.34 15.89
N ARG A 105 -7.99 -6.40 15.73
CA ARG A 105 -7.64 -7.40 16.78
C ARG A 105 -7.26 -6.79 18.13
N ALA A 106 -6.66 -5.60 18.12
CA ALA A 106 -6.22 -4.93 19.34
C ALA A 106 -7.39 -4.30 20.10
N LYS A 107 -8.42 -3.84 19.37
CA LYS A 107 -9.62 -3.21 19.92
C LYS A 107 -10.71 -3.20 18.85
N GLU A 108 -11.72 -4.02 19.07
CA GLU A 108 -12.95 -4.12 18.26
C GLU A 108 -13.45 -2.74 17.78
N GLY A 109 -13.69 -2.64 16.47
CA GLY A 109 -14.18 -1.44 15.80
C GLY A 109 -13.11 -0.38 15.52
N THR A 110 -11.87 -0.55 16.03
CA THR A 110 -10.73 0.35 15.84
C THR A 110 -9.71 -0.27 14.89
N PHE A 111 -9.94 -0.11 13.58
CA PHE A 111 -9.08 -0.69 12.55
C PHE A 111 -7.77 0.10 12.37
N VAL A 112 -6.65 -0.63 12.38
CA VAL A 112 -5.29 -0.11 12.24
C VAL A 112 -4.56 -0.77 11.08
N TRP A 113 -3.68 0.00 10.43
CA TRP A 113 -2.83 -0.53 9.36
C TRP A 113 -1.60 -1.26 9.90
N ASP A 114 -1.19 -2.36 9.26
CA ASP A 114 -0.05 -3.18 9.71
C ASP A 114 1.32 -2.51 9.54
N ASP A 115 1.43 -1.50 8.67
CA ASP A 115 2.69 -0.81 8.38
C ASP A 115 3.15 0.09 9.54
N ASN A 116 2.22 0.84 10.15
CA ASN A 116 2.54 1.85 11.15
C ASN A 116 1.58 1.89 12.35
N GLY A 117 0.52 1.07 12.35
CA GLY A 117 -0.48 1.04 13.42
C GLY A 117 -1.43 2.24 13.44
N ASN A 118 -1.41 3.10 12.40
CA ASN A 118 -2.33 4.23 12.34
C ASN A 118 -3.76 3.76 12.14
N VAL A 119 -4.68 4.37 12.87
CA VAL A 119 -6.12 4.14 12.76
C VAL A 119 -6.62 4.70 11.42
N ILE A 120 -7.53 3.97 10.75
CA ILE A 120 -8.20 4.49 9.55
C ILE A 120 -9.06 5.72 9.89
N THR A 121 -9.25 6.60 8.91
CA THR A 121 -10.21 7.69 9.05
C THR A 121 -11.64 7.15 8.92
N GLU A 122 -12.59 7.79 9.59
CA GLU A 122 -14.02 7.45 9.44
C GLU A 122 -14.49 7.55 7.99
N SER A 123 -13.97 8.52 7.23
CA SER A 123 -14.25 8.66 5.80
C SER A 123 -13.81 7.43 5.01
N LEU A 124 -12.59 6.93 5.25
CA LEU A 124 -12.09 5.73 4.60
C LEU A 124 -12.88 4.50 5.02
N LYS A 125 -13.18 4.36 6.33
CA LYS A 125 -14.04 3.28 6.85
C LYS A 125 -15.38 3.23 6.12
N SER A 126 -16.07 4.36 6.03
CA SER A 126 -17.39 4.48 5.39
C SER A 126 -17.40 4.20 3.89
N SER A 127 -16.27 4.38 3.20
CA SER A 127 -16.15 4.14 1.75
C SER A 127 -15.59 2.76 1.41
N LEU A 128 -15.02 2.06 2.39
CA LEU A 128 -14.30 0.81 2.21
C LEU A 128 -15.22 -0.40 2.45
N PHE A 129 -15.91 -0.43 3.59
CA PHE A 129 -16.70 -1.59 4.01
C PHE A 129 -18.04 -1.70 3.27
N MET A 130 -18.46 -2.92 2.98
CA MET A 130 -19.77 -3.21 2.39
C MET A 130 -20.91 -2.76 3.31
N PRO A 131 -22.13 -2.50 2.78
CA PRO A 131 -23.27 -2.23 3.64
C PRO A 131 -23.52 -3.40 4.58
N GLY A 132 -23.50 -3.14 5.89
CA GLY A 132 -23.62 -4.16 6.94
C GLY A 132 -22.28 -4.55 7.58
N GLU A 133 -21.16 -4.19 6.95
CA GLU A 133 -19.82 -4.47 7.45
C GLU A 133 -19.15 -3.21 8.04
N PRO A 134 -18.19 -3.37 8.96
CA PRO A 134 -17.79 -4.63 9.58
C PRO A 134 -18.85 -5.15 10.55
N SER A 135 -19.19 -6.44 10.47
CA SER A 135 -20.29 -7.06 11.23
C SER A 135 -19.83 -7.83 12.47
N ASN A 136 -18.53 -8.10 12.56
CA ASN A 136 -17.90 -8.91 13.59
C ASN A 136 -18.65 -10.22 13.85
N SER A 137 -18.87 -11.01 12.80
CA SER A 137 -19.66 -12.22 12.88
C SER A 137 -19.12 -13.17 13.95
N GLU A 138 -20.03 -13.62 14.81
CA GLU A 138 -19.73 -14.47 15.97
C GLU A 138 -18.71 -13.90 16.98
N ASN A 139 -18.40 -12.60 16.91
CA ASN A 139 -17.32 -11.92 17.65
C ASN A 139 -15.92 -12.49 17.34
N ARG A 140 -15.63 -12.79 16.08
CA ARG A 140 -14.38 -13.44 15.65
C ARG A 140 -13.72 -12.81 14.42
N GLU A 141 -14.25 -11.72 13.88
CA GLU A 141 -13.79 -11.15 12.61
C GLU A 141 -12.97 -9.88 12.84
N ASP A 142 -11.66 -10.06 12.98
CA ASP A 142 -10.77 -8.95 13.34
C ASP A 142 -9.79 -8.54 12.20
N CYS A 143 -9.93 -9.12 11.00
CA CYS A 143 -9.01 -8.97 9.88
C CYS A 143 -9.77 -8.62 8.61
N VAL A 144 -9.19 -7.88 7.66
CA VAL A 144 -9.96 -7.39 6.51
C VAL A 144 -9.55 -8.05 5.20
N ALA A 145 -10.57 -8.47 4.44
CA ALA A 145 -10.44 -8.84 3.03
C ALA A 145 -11.18 -7.85 2.14
N VAL A 146 -10.65 -7.64 0.92
CA VAL A 146 -11.20 -6.72 -0.07
C VAL A 146 -11.36 -7.40 -1.42
N VAL A 147 -12.42 -7.07 -2.16
CA VAL A 147 -12.52 -7.39 -3.58
C VAL A 147 -11.76 -6.31 -4.38
N ALA A 148 -10.62 -6.67 -4.98
CA ALA A 148 -9.82 -5.74 -5.76
C ALA A 148 -10.56 -5.23 -7.01
N GLY A 149 -10.37 -3.95 -7.32
CA GLY A 149 -11.05 -3.26 -8.44
C GLY A 149 -12.45 -2.74 -8.12
N GLY A 150 -12.90 -2.82 -6.87
CA GLY A 150 -14.11 -2.14 -6.41
C GLY A 150 -13.92 -0.63 -6.30
N THR A 151 -14.96 0.15 -6.62
CA THR A 151 -14.94 1.63 -6.55
C THR A 151 -15.53 2.19 -5.25
N GLY A 152 -15.67 1.35 -4.23
CA GLY A 152 -16.20 1.63 -2.90
C GLY A 152 -17.05 0.46 -2.38
N ASN A 153 -17.16 0.30 -1.07
CA ASN A 153 -17.99 -0.72 -0.41
C ASN A 153 -17.68 -2.15 -0.88
N PHE A 154 -16.45 -2.61 -0.68
CA PHE A 154 -15.97 -3.92 -1.16
C PHE A 154 -15.11 -4.66 -0.14
N ALA A 155 -15.07 -4.18 1.10
CA ALA A 155 -14.35 -4.82 2.20
C ALA A 155 -15.30 -5.53 3.17
N ASN A 156 -14.79 -6.61 3.75
CA ASN A 156 -15.39 -7.41 4.81
C ASN A 156 -14.35 -7.57 5.93
N ASP A 157 -14.76 -7.45 7.19
CA ASP A 157 -14.01 -8.10 8.26
C ASP A 157 -14.22 -9.62 8.17
N ILE A 158 -13.20 -10.39 8.48
CA ILE A 158 -13.16 -11.84 8.38
C ILE A 158 -12.39 -12.39 9.57
N ALA A 159 -12.63 -13.66 9.89
CA ALA A 159 -11.82 -14.34 10.87
C ALA A 159 -10.33 -14.32 10.45
N CYS A 160 -9.45 -13.96 11.38
CA CYS A 160 -8.01 -13.92 11.08
C CYS A 160 -7.41 -15.32 10.87
N GLU A 161 -8.07 -16.34 11.42
CA GLU A 161 -7.70 -17.75 11.32
C GLU A 161 -8.89 -18.58 10.83
N GLY A 162 -8.62 -19.76 10.26
CA GLY A 162 -9.65 -20.72 9.84
C GLY A 162 -10.32 -20.39 8.50
N VAL A 163 -10.07 -19.21 7.94
CA VAL A 163 -10.36 -18.85 6.55
C VAL A 163 -9.06 -18.46 5.85
N GLU A 164 -8.96 -18.77 4.56
CA GLU A 164 -7.78 -18.50 3.75
C GLU A 164 -8.19 -17.73 2.49
N PHE A 165 -7.43 -16.68 2.18
CA PHE A 165 -7.59 -15.92 0.95
C PHE A 165 -6.21 -15.62 0.36
N ARG A 166 -6.19 -15.19 -0.91
CA ARG A 166 -4.98 -14.57 -1.46
C ARG A 166 -4.66 -13.31 -0.68
N PHE A 167 -3.42 -12.85 -0.77
CA PHE A 167 -2.96 -11.67 -0.08
C PHE A 167 -1.98 -10.89 -0.95
N VAL A 168 -1.73 -9.65 -0.59
CA VAL A 168 -0.77 -8.79 -1.30
C VAL A 168 0.25 -8.30 -0.29
N CYS A 169 1.53 -8.43 -0.62
CA CYS A 169 2.62 -7.81 0.10
C CYS A 169 3.01 -6.49 -0.56
N GLU A 170 3.41 -5.52 0.23
CA GLU A 170 3.89 -4.22 -0.22
C GLU A 170 5.22 -3.88 0.43
N ARG A 171 6.17 -3.45 -0.39
CA ARG A 171 7.44 -2.86 0.06
C ARG A 171 7.33 -1.33 0.05
N PRO A 172 7.94 -0.64 1.03
CA PRO A 172 8.12 0.80 0.94
C PRO A 172 8.89 1.17 -0.33
N LEU A 173 8.42 2.20 -1.03
CA LEU A 173 9.20 2.79 -2.11
C LEU A 173 10.38 3.56 -1.51
N VAL A 174 11.59 3.33 -2.03
CA VAL A 174 12.80 4.02 -1.55
C VAL A 174 13.09 5.25 -2.41
N LEU A 175 13.41 6.37 -1.76
CA LEU A 175 13.77 7.64 -2.38
C LEU A 175 15.29 7.77 -2.57
#